data_AF-A0A8J4RLC5-F1
#
_entry.id   AF-A0A8J4RLC5-F1
#
_cell.length_a   1.000
_cell.length_b   1.000
_cell.length_c   1.000
_cell.angle_alpha   90.00
_cell.angle_beta   90.00
_cell.angle_gamma   90.00
#
_symmetry.space_group_name_H-M   'P 1'
#
loop_
_entity.id
_entity.type
_entity.pdbx_description
1 polymer ?
#
loop_
_entity_poly.entity_id
_entity_poly.type
_entity_poly.pdbx_seq_one_letter_code
_entity_poly.pdbx_strand_id
1 'polypeptide(L)'
;MKWTPTTVKLENHVFVPNLDPNIDHPDQFVEDYVSNLTKTPMDLSKPLWEIHLLNVKTLDAEAVGVFRVHHSIGDGASLTSLLIASTRKTSDPEALPTVPIKKRAGSTNSNTIFWWLVSIWFVLRLIWNTSVDFMLFLATFLFLKDTQSPIKGAPSCDLITKRFAYRIVSLDDIKLVKNAMNMMIFFLVGLVWIIFQTINDVVLGATQAGLSRYLNRRYAAEDEKDGEARVENNNLPESLRLRAIVFANIRATSGIQDMAEMMAKGSKDKWGNEVGYVIFPLTIALHGDPLEHIREVKAKMERKKLSLEAQCTFPFSCRVLKTFGVKAAAALTHTVFANTTVAFSNVCGPLEEISFFGHSIAFLAPSGYGLPHAIIIHCQSYADKMTIVLAVDPNVVPDPHRLLDDLEESLQLIKDAALKKGSSKLLSEKED
;
A
#
# COMPACT_ATOMS: atom_id res chain seq x y z
N MET A 1 -9.19 -23.52 4.67
CA MET A 1 -10.57 -23.11 4.38
C MET A 1 -11.04 -23.89 3.16
N LYS A 2 -12.31 -24.30 3.09
CA LYS A 2 -12.91 -25.01 1.96
C LYS A 2 -14.10 -24.19 1.49
N TRP A 3 -14.16 -23.87 0.20
CA TRP A 3 -15.33 -23.22 -0.40
C TRP A 3 -16.53 -24.17 -0.31
N THR A 4 -17.65 -23.65 0.18
CA THR A 4 -18.91 -24.39 0.31
C THR A 4 -20.00 -23.65 -0.47
N PRO A 5 -20.71 -24.34 -1.38
CA PRO A 5 -21.88 -23.76 -2.02
C PRO A 5 -22.87 -23.28 -0.95
N THR A 6 -23.28 -22.02 -1.03
CA THR A 6 -24.13 -21.37 -0.03
C THR A 6 -25.21 -20.57 -0.73
N THR A 7 -26.45 -20.68 -0.27
CA THR A 7 -27.54 -19.83 -0.74
C THR A 7 -27.39 -18.42 -0.17
N VAL A 8 -27.35 -17.42 -1.05
CA VAL A 8 -27.23 -16.01 -0.68
C VAL A 8 -28.62 -15.37 -0.62
N LYS A 9 -28.93 -14.70 0.50
CA LYS A 9 -30.12 -13.86 0.65
C LYS A 9 -29.71 -12.40 0.49
N LEU A 10 -29.98 -11.81 -0.68
CA LEU A 10 -29.44 -10.48 -1.05
C LEU A 10 -29.79 -9.37 -0.06
N GLU A 11 -30.99 -9.44 0.54
CA GLU A 11 -31.46 -8.52 1.57
C GLU A 11 -30.56 -8.44 2.81
N ASN A 12 -29.74 -9.48 3.05
CA ASN A 12 -28.79 -9.51 4.16
C ASN A 12 -27.39 -8.99 3.77
N HIS A 13 -27.17 -8.66 2.51
CA HIS A 13 -25.86 -8.26 1.98
C HIS A 13 -25.89 -6.89 1.31
N VAL A 14 -27.03 -6.44 0.78
CA VAL A 14 -27.15 -5.15 0.09
C VAL A 14 -27.98 -4.20 0.93
N PHE A 15 -27.37 -3.10 1.34
CA PHE A 15 -27.95 -2.08 2.19
C PHE A 15 -28.08 -0.76 1.43
N VAL A 16 -29.28 -0.20 1.38
CA VAL A 16 -29.55 1.12 0.80
C VAL A 16 -30.21 1.97 1.88
N PRO A 17 -29.42 2.64 2.74
CA PRO A 17 -29.99 3.48 3.78
C PRO A 17 -30.76 4.65 3.17
N ASN A 18 -31.88 5.02 3.80
CA ASN A 18 -32.59 6.24 3.45
C ASN A 18 -31.85 7.43 4.06
N LEU A 19 -31.23 8.26 3.23
CA LEU A 19 -30.39 9.38 3.64
C LEU A 19 -31.14 10.71 3.49
N ASP A 20 -30.80 11.69 4.33
CA ASP A 20 -31.25 13.06 4.15
C ASP A 20 -30.65 13.63 2.84
N PRO A 21 -31.47 14.18 1.91
CA PRO A 21 -30.95 14.81 0.71
C PRO A 21 -30.10 16.07 0.97
N ASN A 22 -30.20 16.69 2.15
CA ASN A 22 -29.53 17.96 2.50
C ASN A 22 -28.43 17.79 3.56
N ILE A 23 -27.59 16.77 3.45
CA ILE A 23 -26.44 16.58 4.37
C ILE A 23 -25.43 17.73 4.18
N ASP A 24 -25.14 18.49 5.24
CA ASP A 24 -24.22 19.64 5.23
C ASP A 24 -22.77 19.26 4.85
N HIS A 25 -22.30 18.10 5.31
CA HIS A 25 -20.93 17.61 5.12
C HIS A 25 -20.92 16.17 4.54
N PRO A 26 -21.17 16.02 3.22
CA PRO A 26 -21.36 14.71 2.60
C PRO A 26 -20.11 13.81 2.67
N ASP A 27 -18.92 14.36 2.47
CA ASP A 27 -17.66 13.61 2.55
C ASP A 27 -17.43 13.07 3.97
N GLN A 28 -17.56 13.92 4.98
CA GLN A 28 -17.44 13.54 6.40
C GLN A 28 -18.51 12.51 6.79
N PHE A 29 -19.73 12.62 6.28
CA PHE A 29 -20.78 11.62 6.49
C PHE A 29 -20.36 10.24 5.96
N VAL A 30 -19.77 10.17 4.77
CA VAL A 30 -19.27 8.90 4.20
C VAL A 30 -18.13 8.33 5.05
N GLU A 31 -17.19 9.16 5.50
CA GLU A 31 -16.10 8.75 6.39
C GLU A 31 -16.64 8.16 7.71
N ASP A 32 -17.60 8.83 8.32
CA ASP A 32 -18.22 8.40 9.58
C ASP A 32 -19.05 7.13 9.38
N TYR A 33 -19.74 7.00 8.24
CA TYR A 33 -20.47 5.78 7.89
C TYR A 33 -19.51 4.59 7.79
N VAL A 34 -18.42 4.72 7.02
CA VAL A 34 -17.40 3.66 6.88
C VAL A 34 -16.74 3.35 8.22
N SER A 35 -16.41 4.37 9.02
CA SER A 35 -15.87 4.20 10.37
C SER A 35 -16.83 3.41 11.26
N ASN A 36 -18.11 3.74 11.24
CA ASN A 36 -19.14 3.05 12.02
C ASN A 36 -19.30 1.58 11.62
N LEU A 37 -19.16 1.22 10.34
CA LEU A 37 -19.19 -0.18 9.89
C LEU A 37 -18.08 -1.02 10.55
N THR A 38 -16.97 -0.41 10.95
CA THR A 38 -15.87 -1.13 11.61
C THR A 38 -16.12 -1.44 13.09
N LYS A 39 -17.13 -0.83 13.72
CA LYS A 39 -17.46 -1.04 15.15
C LYS A 39 -18.07 -2.42 15.42
N THR A 40 -18.76 -2.98 14.44
CA THR A 40 -19.45 -4.27 14.58
C THR A 40 -18.75 -5.34 13.75
N PRO A 41 -18.43 -6.53 14.30
CA PRO A 41 -17.90 -7.63 13.50
C PRO A 41 -18.92 -8.09 12.45
N MET A 42 -18.43 -8.67 11.35
CA MET A 42 -19.31 -9.28 10.35
C MET A 42 -19.96 -10.54 10.92
N ASP A 43 -21.23 -10.79 10.55
CA ASP A 43 -21.95 -12.00 10.94
C ASP A 43 -21.35 -13.23 10.24
N LEU A 44 -20.77 -14.14 11.03
CA LEU A 44 -20.14 -15.37 10.55
C LEU A 44 -21.14 -16.44 10.09
N SER A 45 -22.45 -16.24 10.30
CA SER A 45 -23.49 -17.16 9.85
C SER A 45 -23.86 -17.02 8.36
N LYS A 46 -23.40 -15.93 7.72
CA LYS A 46 -23.62 -15.62 6.30
C LYS A 46 -22.29 -15.45 5.53
N PRO A 47 -22.31 -15.49 4.19
CA PRO A 47 -21.13 -15.13 3.39
C PRO A 47 -20.57 -13.75 3.78
N LEU A 48 -19.26 -13.64 3.94
CA LEU A 48 -18.63 -12.50 4.62
C LEU A 48 -18.38 -11.30 3.71
N TRP A 49 -19.42 -10.81 3.04
CA TRP A 49 -19.39 -9.62 2.21
C TRP A 49 -20.70 -8.81 2.35
N GLU A 50 -20.61 -7.50 2.25
CA GLU A 50 -21.72 -6.54 2.32
C GLU A 50 -21.47 -5.39 1.33
N ILE A 51 -22.53 -4.88 0.71
CA ILE A 51 -22.52 -3.71 -0.17
C ILE A 51 -23.47 -2.68 0.43
N HIS A 52 -22.98 -1.46 0.65
CA HIS A 52 -23.80 -0.33 1.10
C HIS A 52 -23.83 0.72 -0.01
N LEU A 53 -25.01 1.09 -0.48
CA LEU A 53 -25.19 2.10 -1.52
C LEU A 53 -25.65 3.40 -0.87
N LEU A 54 -24.75 4.36 -0.76
CA LEU A 54 -24.99 5.68 -0.19
C LEU A 54 -25.30 6.65 -1.33
N ASN A 55 -26.57 7.02 -1.48
CA ASN A 55 -26.99 8.01 -2.46
C ASN A 55 -26.73 9.43 -1.93
N VAL A 56 -25.46 9.77 -1.80
CA VAL A 56 -24.96 11.07 -1.33
C VAL A 56 -23.91 11.57 -2.30
N LYS A 57 -24.07 12.83 -2.72
CA LYS A 57 -23.13 13.49 -3.62
C LYS A 57 -21.95 14.04 -2.80
N THR A 58 -20.75 13.53 -3.06
CA THR A 58 -19.49 13.99 -2.47
C THR A 58 -18.76 14.91 -3.43
N LEU A 59 -17.56 15.37 -3.05
CA LEU A 59 -16.73 16.16 -3.96
C LEU A 59 -16.29 15.38 -5.21
N ASP A 60 -16.09 14.07 -5.08
CA ASP A 60 -15.52 13.22 -6.15
C ASP A 60 -16.55 12.32 -6.86
N ALA A 61 -17.77 12.17 -6.34
CA ALA A 61 -18.77 11.25 -6.90
C ALA A 61 -20.23 11.68 -6.67
N GLU A 62 -21.13 11.28 -7.58
CA GLU A 62 -22.57 11.51 -7.45
C GLU A 62 -23.24 10.57 -6.43
N ALA A 63 -22.64 9.41 -6.15
CA ALA A 63 -23.06 8.44 -5.14
C ALA A 63 -21.86 7.56 -4.74
N VAL A 64 -21.92 6.95 -3.55
CA VAL A 64 -20.83 6.12 -3.01
C VAL A 64 -21.30 4.69 -2.72
N GLY A 65 -20.59 3.71 -3.28
CA GLY A 65 -20.74 2.29 -2.93
C GLY A 65 -19.65 1.84 -1.97
N VAL A 66 -20.01 1.34 -0.80
CA VAL A 66 -19.07 0.75 0.16
C VAL A 66 -19.15 -0.77 0.08
N PHE A 67 -18.09 -1.40 -0.42
CA PHE A 67 -17.97 -2.85 -0.45
C PHE A 67 -17.12 -3.34 0.72
N ARG A 68 -17.78 -3.96 1.70
CA ARG A 68 -17.14 -4.48 2.91
C ARG A 68 -16.96 -5.99 2.79
N VAL A 69 -15.73 -6.46 2.89
CA VAL A 69 -15.38 -7.88 2.66
C VAL A 69 -14.42 -8.37 3.72
N HIS A 70 -14.69 -9.54 4.29
CA HIS A 70 -13.75 -10.17 5.21
C HIS A 70 -12.55 -10.74 4.45
N HIS A 71 -11.34 -10.49 4.97
CA HIS A 71 -10.08 -10.84 4.30
C HIS A 71 -9.88 -12.35 4.10
N SER A 72 -10.70 -13.22 4.70
CA SER A 72 -10.70 -14.66 4.39
C SER A 72 -11.15 -14.98 2.96
N ILE A 73 -11.88 -14.07 2.31
CA ILE A 73 -12.39 -14.24 0.94
C ILE A 73 -11.26 -14.10 -0.08
N GLY A 74 -10.43 -13.07 0.06
CA GLY A 74 -9.31 -12.83 -0.84
C GLY A 74 -8.48 -11.63 -0.45
N ASP A 75 -7.32 -11.53 -1.09
CA ASP A 75 -6.40 -10.40 -0.96
C ASP A 75 -6.75 -9.29 -1.97
N GLY A 76 -6.02 -8.16 -1.90
CA GLY A 76 -6.25 -7.02 -2.79
C GLY A 76 -6.16 -7.36 -4.29
N ALA A 77 -5.30 -8.31 -4.68
CA ALA A 77 -5.21 -8.76 -6.07
C ALA A 77 -6.46 -9.54 -6.50
N SER A 78 -6.96 -10.42 -5.63
CA SER A 78 -8.18 -11.20 -5.88
C SER A 78 -9.44 -10.35 -5.89
N LEU A 79 -9.52 -9.33 -5.02
CA LEU A 79 -10.64 -8.39 -5.01
C LEU A 79 -10.60 -7.46 -6.23
N THR A 80 -9.41 -7.08 -6.70
CA THR A 80 -9.28 -6.27 -7.92
C THR A 80 -9.60 -7.09 -9.17
N SER A 81 -9.22 -8.38 -9.22
CA SER A 81 -9.66 -9.26 -10.33
C SER A 81 -11.17 -9.47 -10.33
N LEU A 82 -11.79 -9.61 -9.16
CA LEU A 82 -13.25 -9.65 -9.03
C LEU A 82 -13.90 -8.36 -9.54
N LEU A 83 -13.36 -7.19 -9.18
CA LEU A 83 -13.85 -5.89 -9.65
C LEU A 83 -13.80 -5.81 -11.18
N ILE A 84 -12.66 -6.19 -11.79
CA ILE A 84 -12.49 -6.18 -13.25
C ILE A 84 -13.47 -7.13 -13.93
N ALA A 85 -13.64 -8.34 -13.41
CA ALA A 85 -14.59 -9.31 -13.96
C ALA A 85 -16.05 -8.82 -13.87
N SER A 86 -16.36 -8.01 -12.86
CA SER A 86 -17.71 -7.49 -12.60
C SER A 86 -17.99 -6.14 -13.27
N THR A 87 -17.03 -5.56 -13.98
CA THR A 87 -17.15 -4.24 -14.63
C THR A 87 -16.95 -4.33 -16.14
N ARG A 88 -17.26 -3.24 -16.83
CA ARG A 88 -17.08 -3.09 -18.28
C ARG A 88 -16.33 -1.81 -18.60
N LYS A 89 -15.71 -1.70 -19.76
CA LYS A 89 -15.10 -0.44 -20.19
C LYS A 89 -16.20 0.62 -20.33
N THR A 90 -15.95 1.84 -19.88
CA THR A 90 -16.94 2.93 -20.07
C THR A 90 -17.09 3.27 -21.57
N SER A 91 -16.04 3.09 -22.36
CA SER A 91 -16.04 3.30 -23.82
C SER A 91 -16.66 2.16 -24.63
N ASP A 92 -16.74 0.96 -24.06
CA ASP A 92 -17.31 -0.24 -24.69
C ASP A 92 -18.01 -1.10 -23.63
N PRO A 93 -19.36 -0.97 -23.50
CA PRO A 93 -20.14 -1.65 -22.47
C PRO A 93 -20.11 -3.18 -22.53
N GLU A 94 -19.67 -3.78 -23.64
CA GLU A 94 -19.57 -5.25 -23.76
C GLU A 94 -18.16 -5.77 -23.47
N ALA A 95 -17.14 -4.89 -23.48
CA ALA A 95 -15.75 -5.28 -23.26
C ALA A 95 -15.36 -5.32 -21.77
N LEU A 96 -14.60 -6.35 -21.40
CA LEU A 96 -13.92 -6.40 -20.11
C LEU A 96 -12.74 -5.42 -20.06
N PRO A 97 -12.47 -4.80 -18.90
CA PRO A 97 -11.29 -3.96 -18.72
C PRO A 97 -10.00 -4.73 -18.96
N THR A 98 -8.98 -4.08 -19.52
CA THR A 98 -7.69 -4.73 -19.76
C THR A 98 -6.93 -4.97 -18.45
N VAL A 99 -6.51 -6.21 -18.25
CA VAL A 99 -5.70 -6.62 -17.10
C VAL A 99 -4.22 -6.25 -17.35
N PRO A 100 -3.56 -5.49 -16.46
CA PRO A 100 -2.15 -5.15 -16.63
C PRO A 100 -1.25 -6.38 -16.38
N ILE A 101 -0.94 -7.12 -17.44
CA ILE A 101 -0.02 -8.26 -17.39
C ILE A 101 1.41 -7.75 -17.60
N LYS A 102 2.29 -7.94 -16.61
CA LYS A 102 3.74 -7.76 -16.81
C LYS A 102 4.35 -9.05 -17.35
N LYS A 103 4.69 -9.09 -18.65
CA LYS A 103 5.49 -10.18 -19.23
C LYS A 103 6.94 -10.09 -18.74
N ARG A 104 7.52 -11.19 -18.26
CA ARG A 104 8.97 -11.26 -17.97
C ARG A 104 9.76 -11.18 -19.27
N ALA A 105 10.84 -10.39 -19.28
CA ALA A 105 11.75 -10.32 -20.41
C ALA A 105 12.45 -11.68 -20.64
N GLY A 106 12.58 -12.08 -21.89
CA GLY A 106 13.30 -13.28 -22.30
C GLY A 106 14.79 -13.17 -22.02
N SER A 107 15.38 -14.29 -21.61
CA SER A 107 16.83 -14.42 -21.37
C SER A 107 17.59 -14.28 -22.70
N THR A 108 18.47 -13.29 -22.80
CA THR A 108 19.43 -13.16 -23.92
C THR A 108 20.68 -14.01 -23.65
N ASN A 109 21.04 -14.85 -24.63
CA ASN A 109 22.29 -15.60 -24.61
C ASN A 109 23.50 -14.66 -24.65
N SER A 110 24.34 -14.69 -23.61
CA SER A 110 25.71 -14.17 -23.69
C SER A 110 26.63 -14.84 -22.64
N ASN A 111 27.94 -14.83 -22.93
CA ASN A 111 29.07 -15.47 -22.24
C ASN A 111 28.83 -16.21 -20.91
N THR A 112 28.88 -17.55 -20.98
CA THR A 112 28.47 -18.51 -19.94
C THR A 112 29.20 -18.38 -18.59
N ILE A 113 30.50 -18.05 -18.56
CA ILE A 113 31.29 -18.07 -17.31
C ILE A 113 31.11 -16.79 -16.48
N PHE A 114 31.18 -15.61 -17.11
CA PHE A 114 30.98 -14.33 -16.41
C PHE A 114 29.58 -14.25 -15.80
N TRP A 115 28.55 -14.62 -16.57
CA TRP A 115 27.17 -14.68 -16.08
C TRP A 115 26.97 -15.73 -14.99
N TRP A 116 27.72 -16.83 -15.00
CA TRP A 116 27.70 -17.82 -13.93
C TRP A 116 28.27 -17.26 -12.61
N LEU A 117 29.42 -16.58 -12.66
CA LEU A 117 29.99 -15.90 -11.48
C LEU A 117 29.08 -14.81 -10.93
N VAL A 118 28.50 -13.99 -11.82
CA VAL A 118 27.49 -12.99 -11.45
C VAL A 118 26.29 -13.65 -10.79
N SER A 119 25.79 -14.76 -11.34
CA SER A 119 24.66 -15.51 -10.77
C SER A 119 24.97 -16.05 -9.37
N ILE A 120 26.17 -16.61 -9.15
CA ILE A 120 26.60 -17.08 -7.83
C ILE A 120 26.60 -15.92 -6.83
N TRP A 121 27.15 -14.76 -7.20
CA TRP A 121 27.16 -13.58 -6.34
C TRP A 121 25.74 -13.14 -5.96
N PHE A 122 24.80 -13.13 -6.92
CA PHE A 122 23.40 -12.84 -6.64
C PHE A 122 22.77 -13.87 -5.69
N VAL A 123 23.07 -15.16 -5.85
CA VAL A 123 22.60 -16.22 -4.94
C VAL A 123 23.16 -16.05 -3.53
N LEU A 124 24.46 -15.77 -3.40
CA LEU A 124 25.10 -15.52 -2.10
C LEU A 124 24.48 -14.29 -1.41
N ARG A 125 24.26 -13.20 -2.16
CA ARG A 125 23.57 -12.01 -1.64
C ARG A 125 22.14 -12.32 -1.22
N LEU A 126 21.40 -13.10 -2.01
CA LEU A 126 20.03 -13.52 -1.68
C LEU A 126 20.01 -14.31 -0.36
N ILE A 127 20.92 -15.28 -0.19
CA ILE A 127 21.04 -16.09 1.04
C ILE A 127 21.38 -15.20 2.23
N TRP A 128 22.36 -14.31 2.09
CA TRP A 128 22.77 -13.39 3.16
C TRP A 128 21.62 -12.46 3.57
N ASN A 129 21.01 -11.77 2.62
CA ASN A 129 19.91 -10.85 2.88
C ASN A 129 18.72 -11.58 3.52
N THR A 130 18.37 -12.77 3.02
CA THR A 130 17.30 -13.60 3.59
C THR A 130 17.62 -13.99 5.03
N SER A 131 18.87 -14.35 5.33
CA SER A 131 19.30 -14.69 6.68
C SER A 131 19.19 -13.49 7.63
N VAL A 132 19.64 -12.30 7.19
CA VAL A 132 19.51 -11.06 7.97
C VAL A 132 18.04 -10.71 8.20
N ASP A 133 17.20 -10.80 7.17
CA ASP A 133 15.77 -10.48 7.29
C ASP A 133 15.03 -11.49 8.18
N PHE A 134 15.40 -12.78 8.12
CA PHE A 134 14.90 -13.78 9.05
C PHE A 134 15.28 -13.48 10.50
N MET A 135 16.54 -13.09 10.75
CA MET A 135 17.00 -12.71 12.08
C MET A 135 16.29 -11.44 12.58
N LEU A 136 16.06 -10.46 11.71
CA LEU A 136 15.29 -9.25 12.04
C LEU A 136 13.81 -9.57 12.32
N PHE A 137 13.20 -10.48 11.55
CA PHE A 137 11.85 -10.95 11.80
C PHE A 137 11.75 -11.64 13.15
N LEU A 138 12.69 -12.55 13.45
CA LEU A 138 12.76 -13.25 14.74
C LEU A 138 12.98 -12.26 15.89
N ALA A 139 13.91 -11.31 15.73
CA ALA A 139 14.11 -10.26 16.73
C ALA A 139 12.84 -9.44 16.92
N THR A 140 12.12 -9.09 15.84
CA THR A 140 10.85 -8.35 15.90
C THR A 140 9.78 -9.13 16.64
N PHE A 141 9.71 -10.44 16.45
CA PHE A 141 8.80 -11.29 17.21
C PHE A 141 9.18 -11.36 18.70
N LEU A 142 10.47 -11.44 19.03
CA LEU A 142 10.93 -11.67 20.41
C LEU A 142 11.02 -10.39 21.26
N PHE A 143 11.61 -9.30 20.74
CA PHE A 143 11.92 -8.10 21.54
C PHE A 143 12.12 -6.78 20.76
N LEU A 144 12.34 -6.81 19.45
CA LEU A 144 12.67 -5.62 18.65
C LEU A 144 11.40 -4.82 18.32
N LYS A 145 11.15 -3.80 19.14
CA LYS A 145 10.05 -2.84 18.99
C LYS A 145 10.51 -1.54 18.33
N ASP A 146 9.60 -0.89 17.62
CA ASP A 146 9.79 0.49 17.14
C ASP A 146 9.87 1.47 18.31
N THR A 147 10.51 2.61 18.07
CA THR A 147 10.60 3.70 19.05
C THR A 147 9.20 4.21 19.37
N GLN A 148 8.93 4.50 20.64
CA GLN A 148 7.69 5.19 21.00
C GLN A 148 7.69 6.57 20.35
N SER A 149 6.64 6.87 19.59
CA SER A 149 6.53 8.10 18.81
C SER A 149 5.08 8.55 18.77
N PRO A 150 4.80 9.82 18.41
CA PRO A 150 3.44 10.35 18.34
C PRO A 150 2.51 9.63 17.35
N ILE A 151 3.07 8.79 16.46
CA ILE A 151 2.31 7.98 15.50
C ILE A 151 2.34 6.48 15.78
N LYS A 152 2.97 6.06 16.89
CA LYS A 152 2.96 4.66 17.32
C LYS A 152 1.64 4.36 18.01
N GLY A 153 0.96 3.32 17.52
CA GLY A 153 -0.28 2.85 18.15
C GLY A 153 -0.08 2.32 19.55
N ALA A 154 -1.03 2.62 20.43
CA ALA A 154 -1.14 2.00 21.74
C ALA A 154 -1.33 0.48 21.62
N PRO A 155 -1.01 -0.30 22.68
CA PRO A 155 -1.46 -1.69 22.77
C PRO A 155 -2.97 -1.76 22.51
N SER A 156 -3.40 -2.73 21.70
CA SER A 156 -4.81 -2.93 21.30
C SER A 156 -5.40 -1.90 20.33
N CYS A 157 -4.57 -1.15 19.59
CA CYS A 157 -5.05 -0.24 18.55
C CYS A 157 -5.78 -0.94 17.38
N ASP A 158 -5.72 -2.27 17.29
CA ASP A 158 -6.52 -3.11 16.38
C ASP A 158 -8.01 -3.14 16.73
N LEU A 159 -8.38 -2.90 17.99
CA LEU A 159 -9.76 -2.87 18.48
C LEU A 159 -10.39 -1.48 18.41
N ILE A 160 -9.57 -0.44 18.18
CA ILE A 160 -10.04 0.94 18.09
C ILE A 160 -10.71 1.17 16.74
N THR A 161 -11.86 1.82 16.77
CA THR A 161 -12.56 2.25 15.55
C THR A 161 -11.67 3.18 14.74
N LYS A 162 -11.38 2.77 13.50
CA LYS A 162 -10.52 3.55 12.61
C LYS A 162 -11.32 4.67 11.95
N ARG A 163 -10.71 5.85 11.82
CA ARG A 163 -11.18 6.88 10.88
C ARG A 163 -10.57 6.61 9.52
N PHE A 164 -11.37 6.81 8.48
CA PHE A 164 -10.97 6.64 7.09
C PHE A 164 -11.00 7.98 6.40
N ALA A 165 -9.99 8.28 5.61
CA ALA A 165 -9.95 9.44 4.73
C ALA A 165 -9.16 9.07 3.48
N TYR A 166 -9.39 9.78 2.38
CA TYR A 166 -8.65 9.54 1.16
C TYR A 166 -8.25 10.85 0.45
N ARG A 167 -7.24 10.76 -0.40
CA ARG A 167 -6.83 11.81 -1.32
C ARG A 167 -6.55 11.21 -2.68
N ILE A 168 -7.10 11.83 -3.72
CA ILE A 168 -6.84 11.46 -5.11
C ILE A 168 -5.73 12.35 -5.63
N VAL A 169 -4.65 11.75 -6.12
CA VAL A 169 -3.52 12.45 -6.74
C VAL A 169 -3.30 11.95 -8.17
N SER A 170 -2.60 12.72 -8.99
CA SER A 170 -2.32 12.36 -10.38
C SER A 170 -1.35 11.18 -10.46
N LEU A 171 -1.75 10.08 -11.13
CA LEU A 171 -0.83 8.96 -11.40
C LEU A 171 0.28 9.40 -12.36
N ASP A 172 -0.03 10.31 -13.28
CA ASP A 172 0.94 10.80 -14.25
C ASP A 172 2.08 11.58 -13.60
N ASP A 173 1.82 12.37 -12.56
CA ASP A 173 2.86 13.01 -11.75
C ASP A 173 3.79 11.97 -11.10
N ILE A 174 3.23 10.87 -10.58
CA ILE A 174 4.01 9.75 -10.03
C ILE A 174 4.82 9.06 -11.13
N LYS A 175 4.24 8.82 -12.31
CA LYS A 175 4.94 8.25 -13.48
C LYS A 175 6.06 9.18 -13.94
N LEU A 176 5.85 10.49 -13.90
CA LEU A 176 6.84 11.51 -14.28
C LEU A 176 8.05 11.43 -13.34
N VAL A 177 7.84 11.46 -12.02
CA VAL A 177 8.93 11.30 -11.04
C VAL A 177 9.68 10.00 -11.29
N LYS A 178 8.96 8.88 -11.44
CA LYS A 178 9.54 7.56 -11.73
C LYS A 178 10.41 7.60 -13.00
N ASN A 179 9.92 8.20 -14.08
CA ASN A 179 10.64 8.29 -15.35
C ASN A 179 11.87 9.20 -15.25
N ALA A 180 11.74 10.36 -14.60
CA ALA A 180 12.87 11.28 -14.37
C ALA A 180 13.99 10.62 -13.55
N MET A 181 13.64 9.93 -12.47
CA MET A 181 14.61 9.18 -11.66
C MET A 181 15.28 8.06 -12.46
N ASN A 182 14.54 7.36 -13.32
CA ASN A 182 15.08 6.33 -14.21
C ASN A 182 16.07 6.89 -15.22
N MET A 183 15.78 8.05 -15.82
CA MET A 183 16.71 8.71 -16.73
C MET A 183 18.01 9.07 -16.01
N MET A 184 17.91 9.67 -14.82
CA MET A 184 19.10 10.04 -14.02
C MET A 184 20.02 8.84 -13.75
N ILE A 185 19.44 7.66 -13.46
CA ILE A 185 20.19 6.42 -13.21
C ILE A 185 20.78 5.84 -14.50
N PHE A 186 20.02 5.86 -15.61
CA PHE A 186 20.49 5.33 -16.89
C PHE A 186 21.80 5.99 -17.34
N PHE A 187 21.89 7.32 -17.22
CA PHE A 187 23.10 8.08 -17.56
C PHE A 187 24.28 7.82 -16.61
N LEU A 188 24.04 7.34 -15.39
CA LEU A 188 25.09 7.07 -14.41
C LEU A 188 25.71 5.68 -14.55
N VAL A 189 24.96 4.68 -15.04
CA VAL A 189 25.37 3.26 -14.94
C VAL A 189 25.31 2.48 -16.26
N GLY A 190 24.79 3.05 -17.34
CA GLY A 190 24.96 2.61 -18.74
C GLY A 190 24.44 1.22 -19.16
N LEU A 191 24.34 0.21 -18.27
CA LEU A 191 24.24 -1.20 -18.70
C LEU A 191 23.52 -2.16 -17.73
N VAL A 192 22.94 -1.72 -16.61
CA VAL A 192 22.31 -2.64 -15.63
C VAL A 192 20.80 -2.42 -15.52
N TRP A 193 20.03 -3.37 -16.07
CA TRP A 193 18.55 -3.37 -16.08
C TRP A 193 17.90 -3.49 -14.67
N ILE A 194 18.68 -3.66 -13.61
CA ILE A 194 18.21 -4.02 -12.26
C ILE A 194 17.81 -2.79 -11.41
N ILE A 195 18.08 -1.56 -11.86
CA ILE A 195 17.96 -0.35 -11.02
C ILE A 195 16.74 0.53 -11.34
N PHE A 196 15.82 0.11 -12.22
CA PHE A 196 14.66 0.95 -12.58
C PHE A 196 13.70 1.17 -11.40
N GLN A 197 13.44 2.42 -11.08
CA GLN A 197 12.42 2.93 -10.16
C GLN A 197 11.04 2.45 -10.57
N THR A 198 10.24 2.08 -9.56
CA THR A 198 8.85 1.66 -9.72
C THR A 198 7.88 2.69 -9.13
N ILE A 199 6.59 2.58 -9.47
CA ILE A 199 5.52 3.40 -8.87
C ILE A 199 5.49 3.21 -7.35
N ASN A 200 5.63 1.97 -6.86
CA ASN A 200 5.66 1.67 -5.43
C ASN A 200 6.80 2.40 -4.71
N ASP A 201 7.98 2.48 -5.34
CA ASP A 201 9.13 3.15 -4.74
C ASP A 201 8.89 4.67 -4.63
N VAL A 202 8.21 5.29 -5.62
CA VAL A 202 7.85 6.72 -5.57
C VAL A 202 6.80 7.00 -4.50
N VAL A 203 5.72 6.21 -4.45
CA VAL A 203 4.64 6.40 -3.46
C VAL A 203 5.15 6.16 -2.04
N LEU A 204 5.98 5.14 -1.82
CA LEU A 204 6.58 4.87 -0.51
C LEU A 204 7.59 5.98 -0.11
N GLY A 205 8.30 6.56 -1.07
CA GLY A 205 9.19 7.69 -0.81
C GLY A 205 8.44 8.98 -0.47
N ALA A 206 7.35 9.27 -1.18
CA ALA A 206 6.43 10.35 -0.81
C ALA A 206 5.80 10.10 0.57
N THR A 207 5.52 8.84 0.91
CA THR A 207 5.05 8.43 2.24
C THR A 207 6.08 8.73 3.33
N GLN A 208 7.36 8.40 3.10
CA GLN A 208 8.43 8.75 4.04
C GLN A 208 8.56 10.27 4.23
N ALA A 209 8.50 11.03 3.14
CA ALA A 209 8.57 12.49 3.18
C ALA A 209 7.38 13.10 3.95
N GLY A 210 6.15 12.70 3.64
CA GLY A 210 4.95 13.19 4.31
C GLY A 210 4.90 12.82 5.80
N LEU A 211 5.26 11.57 6.15
CA LEU A 211 5.39 11.18 7.56
C LEU A 211 6.47 11.98 8.29
N SER A 212 7.58 12.32 7.61
CA SER A 212 8.64 13.15 8.21
C SER A 212 8.14 14.56 8.51
N ARG A 213 7.40 15.19 7.58
CA ARG A 213 6.76 16.49 7.80
C ARG A 213 5.73 16.45 8.93
N TYR A 214 4.86 15.44 8.91
CA TYR A 214 3.84 15.26 9.93
C TYR A 214 4.46 15.10 11.31
N LEU A 215 5.45 14.20 11.46
CA LEU A 215 6.14 13.97 12.72
C LEU A 215 6.92 15.18 13.20
N ASN A 216 7.62 15.87 12.32
CA ASN A 216 8.35 17.09 12.66
C ASN A 216 7.44 18.12 13.35
N ARG A 217 6.23 18.26 12.82
CA ARG A 217 5.21 19.16 13.37
C ARG A 217 4.58 18.63 14.65
N ARG A 218 4.41 17.32 14.80
CA ARG A 218 3.88 16.70 16.03
C ARG A 218 4.85 16.88 17.20
N TYR A 219 6.15 16.67 16.98
CA TYR A 219 7.17 16.90 18.01
C TYR A 219 7.29 18.38 18.38
N ALA A 220 7.26 19.29 17.40
CA ALA A 220 7.24 20.73 17.71
C ALA A 220 6.08 21.12 18.64
N ALA A 221 4.88 20.57 18.41
CA ALA A 221 3.70 20.83 19.24
C ALA A 221 3.72 20.11 20.61
N GLU A 222 4.56 19.10 20.80
CA GLU A 222 4.79 18.45 22.10
C GLU A 222 5.81 19.26 22.91
N ASP A 223 6.92 19.67 22.29
CA ASP A 223 7.95 20.51 22.90
C ASP A 223 7.37 21.86 23.40
N GLU A 224 6.47 22.48 22.62
CA GLU A 224 5.73 23.68 23.06
C GLU A 224 4.89 23.46 24.32
N LYS A 225 4.29 22.27 24.50
CA LYS A 225 3.49 21.94 25.68
C LYS A 225 4.35 21.67 26.91
N ASP A 226 5.54 21.14 26.69
CA ASP A 226 6.52 20.84 27.75
C ASP A 226 7.35 22.08 28.15
N GLY A 227 7.09 23.24 27.52
CA GLY A 227 7.76 24.51 27.81
C GLY A 227 9.15 24.66 27.17
N GLU A 228 9.55 23.70 26.33
CA GLU A 228 10.76 23.76 25.52
C GLU A 228 10.40 24.32 24.14
N ALA A 229 10.32 25.64 23.99
CA ALA A 229 10.06 26.23 22.67
C ALA A 229 11.26 26.02 21.72
N ARG A 230 11.30 24.89 21.02
CA ARG A 230 12.26 24.64 19.92
C ARG A 230 11.74 25.29 18.65
N VAL A 231 12.28 26.47 18.34
CA VAL A 231 12.11 27.11 17.03
C VAL A 231 13.18 26.56 16.08
N GLU A 232 13.30 25.24 15.97
CA GLU A 232 14.20 24.61 15.00
C GLU A 232 13.41 24.18 13.76
N ASN A 233 14.05 24.29 12.59
CA ASN A 233 13.46 23.79 11.33
C ASN A 233 13.26 22.26 11.37
N ASN A 234 14.00 21.56 12.24
CA ASN A 234 13.94 20.11 12.43
C ASN A 234 13.79 19.76 13.91
N ASN A 235 12.59 19.33 14.29
CA ASN A 235 12.21 18.88 15.64
C ASN A 235 12.18 17.34 15.73
N LEU A 236 12.72 16.63 14.74
CA LEU A 236 12.76 15.17 14.75
C LEU A 236 13.87 14.66 15.70
N PRO A 237 13.62 13.63 16.52
CA PRO A 237 14.66 12.99 17.33
C PRO A 237 15.80 12.40 16.48
N GLU A 238 17.03 12.41 17.01
CA GLU A 238 18.22 11.91 16.31
C GLU A 238 18.13 10.43 15.89
N SER A 239 17.40 9.60 16.65
CA SER A 239 17.32 8.16 16.39
C SER A 239 15.88 7.61 16.51
N LEU A 240 15.11 7.79 15.43
CA LEU A 240 13.77 7.21 15.33
C LEU A 240 13.78 5.87 14.57
N ARG A 241 13.47 4.77 15.26
CA ARG A 241 13.21 3.48 14.60
C ARG A 241 11.74 3.40 14.24
N LEU A 242 11.46 3.58 12.95
CA LEU A 242 10.13 3.41 12.40
C LEU A 242 10.16 2.37 11.27
N ARG A 243 9.34 1.32 11.39
CA ARG A 243 9.22 0.27 10.38
C ARG A 243 7.79 0.15 9.90
N ALA A 244 7.64 -0.08 8.59
CA ALA A 244 6.39 -0.39 7.94
C ALA A 244 6.31 -1.89 7.59
N ILE A 245 5.12 -2.48 7.73
CA ILE A 245 4.78 -3.73 7.07
C ILE A 245 4.35 -3.38 5.65
N VAL A 246 5.16 -3.75 4.66
CA VAL A 246 4.85 -3.53 3.24
C VAL A 246 4.36 -4.85 2.65
N PHE A 247 3.09 -4.88 2.24
CA PHE A 247 2.48 -6.07 1.65
C PHE A 247 2.88 -6.27 0.19
N ALA A 248 3.04 -7.53 -0.21
CA ALA A 248 3.40 -7.92 -1.57
C ALA A 248 2.57 -9.13 -2.02
N ASN A 249 2.06 -9.06 -3.25
CA ASN A 249 1.47 -10.21 -3.91
C ASN A 249 2.57 -11.24 -4.21
N ILE A 250 2.42 -12.46 -3.71
CA ILE A 250 3.43 -13.54 -3.85
C ILE A 250 3.10 -14.54 -4.97
N ARG A 251 2.06 -14.27 -5.77
CA ARG A 251 1.76 -15.03 -7.00
C ARG A 251 2.95 -15.06 -7.95
N ALA A 252 3.05 -16.14 -8.72
CA ALA A 252 4.10 -16.36 -9.70
C ALA A 252 4.05 -15.35 -10.84
N THR A 253 2.85 -15.03 -11.33
CA THR A 253 2.65 -13.99 -12.35
C THR A 253 2.41 -12.64 -11.68
N SER A 254 3.26 -11.66 -12.00
CA SER A 254 3.15 -10.30 -11.48
C SER A 254 2.01 -9.53 -12.16
N GLY A 255 1.18 -8.87 -11.36
CA GLY A 255 0.06 -8.06 -11.83
C GLY A 255 -1.27 -8.59 -11.31
N ILE A 256 -2.35 -7.98 -11.80
CA ILE A 256 -3.70 -8.56 -11.67
C ILE A 256 -3.81 -9.68 -12.71
N GLN A 257 -4.64 -10.67 -12.46
CA GLN A 257 -4.91 -11.75 -13.40
C GLN A 257 -6.41 -11.83 -13.68
N ASP A 258 -6.75 -12.43 -14.81
CA ASP A 258 -8.14 -12.72 -15.11
C ASP A 258 -8.72 -13.67 -14.07
N MET A 259 -9.91 -13.36 -13.55
CA MET A 259 -10.52 -14.12 -12.47
C MET A 259 -10.83 -15.56 -12.90
N ALA A 260 -11.27 -15.78 -14.15
CA ALA A 260 -11.59 -17.11 -14.65
C ALA A 260 -10.31 -17.96 -14.76
N GLU A 261 -9.20 -17.37 -15.21
CA GLU A 261 -7.89 -18.03 -15.22
C GLU A 261 -7.43 -18.39 -13.80
N MET A 262 -7.60 -17.50 -12.81
CA MET A 262 -7.25 -17.77 -11.41
C MET A 262 -8.11 -18.88 -10.77
N MET A 263 -9.35 -19.04 -11.22
CA MET A 263 -10.28 -20.08 -10.76
C MET A 263 -10.11 -21.41 -11.50
N ALA A 264 -9.40 -21.43 -12.62
CA ALA A 264 -9.21 -22.63 -13.43
C ALA A 264 -8.45 -23.73 -12.67
N LYS A 265 -8.85 -24.98 -12.90
CA LYS A 265 -8.22 -26.14 -12.27
C LYS A 265 -6.76 -26.24 -12.69
N GLY A 266 -5.85 -26.27 -11.72
CA GLY A 266 -4.41 -26.36 -11.96
C GLY A 266 -3.72 -25.01 -12.20
N SER A 267 -4.44 -23.88 -12.04
CA SER A 267 -3.81 -22.56 -12.04
C SER A 267 -2.71 -22.47 -10.98
N LYS A 268 -1.57 -21.89 -11.36
CA LYS A 268 -0.44 -21.63 -10.46
C LYS A 268 -0.73 -20.46 -9.52
N ASP A 269 -1.65 -19.58 -9.92
CA ASP A 269 -1.95 -18.33 -9.26
C ASP A 269 -3.43 -18.32 -8.86
N LYS A 270 -3.71 -18.81 -7.66
CA LYS A 270 -5.09 -19.09 -7.26
C LYS A 270 -5.80 -17.83 -6.77
N TRP A 271 -7.12 -17.81 -6.99
CA TRP A 271 -7.99 -16.81 -6.38
C TRP A 271 -8.11 -17.05 -4.87
N GLY A 272 -7.93 -15.99 -4.06
CA GLY A 272 -7.89 -16.05 -2.60
C GLY A 272 -6.69 -15.31 -2.01
N ASN A 273 -6.26 -15.68 -0.80
CA ASN A 273 -5.11 -15.02 -0.15
C ASN A 273 -3.78 -15.63 -0.62
N GLU A 274 -2.98 -14.85 -1.31
CA GLU A 274 -1.57 -15.10 -1.62
C GLU A 274 -0.78 -13.79 -1.45
N VAL A 275 -0.73 -13.33 -0.20
CA VAL A 275 -0.07 -12.08 0.20
C VAL A 275 1.00 -12.35 1.25
N GLY A 276 2.23 -11.95 0.94
CA GLY A 276 3.34 -11.88 1.88
C GLY A 276 3.62 -10.44 2.28
N TYR A 277 4.59 -10.22 3.16
CA TYR A 277 5.03 -8.88 3.53
C TYR A 277 6.52 -8.82 3.84
N VAL A 278 7.08 -7.61 3.79
CA VAL A 278 8.43 -7.30 4.28
C VAL A 278 8.34 -6.29 5.42
N ILE A 279 9.25 -6.41 6.39
CA ILE A 279 9.45 -5.38 7.43
C ILE A 279 10.42 -4.35 6.85
N PHE A 280 9.88 -3.21 6.41
CA PHE A 280 10.60 -2.15 5.73
C PHE A 280 10.99 -1.01 6.69
N PRO A 281 12.28 -0.65 6.84
CA PRO A 281 12.69 0.45 7.69
C PRO A 281 12.49 1.81 7.00
N LEU A 282 11.54 2.61 7.51
CA LEU A 282 11.29 3.97 7.04
C LEU A 282 12.34 4.92 7.63
N THR A 283 12.97 5.73 6.77
CA THR A 283 13.77 6.89 7.23
C THR A 283 12.83 8.06 7.45
N ILE A 284 12.77 8.55 8.68
CA ILE A 284 12.05 9.77 9.03
C ILE A 284 13.10 10.87 9.21
N ALA A 285 13.18 11.78 8.24
CA ALA A 285 14.18 12.84 8.18
C ALA A 285 13.68 13.99 7.30
N LEU A 286 14.17 15.21 7.55
CA LEU A 286 13.96 16.34 6.65
C LEU A 286 15.19 16.48 5.74
N HIS A 287 15.01 16.22 4.46
CA HIS A 287 16.07 16.34 3.47
C HIS A 287 16.03 17.68 2.74
N GLY A 288 17.20 18.25 2.44
CA GLY A 288 17.30 19.43 1.57
C GLY A 288 16.96 19.12 0.10
N ASP A 289 17.25 17.90 -0.36
CA ASP A 289 16.81 17.39 -1.68
C ASP A 289 15.61 16.43 -1.49
N PRO A 290 14.39 16.80 -1.92
CA PRO A 290 13.21 15.93 -1.79
C PRO A 290 13.38 14.56 -2.45
N LEU A 291 14.20 14.46 -3.50
CA LEU A 291 14.45 13.20 -4.19
C LEU A 291 15.24 12.18 -3.35
N GLU A 292 15.86 12.59 -2.25
CA GLU A 292 16.64 11.69 -1.40
C GLU A 292 15.75 10.61 -0.77
N HIS A 293 14.52 10.96 -0.37
CA HIS A 293 13.53 9.99 0.10
C HIS A 293 13.29 8.88 -0.91
N ILE A 294 13.23 9.22 -2.20
CA ILE A 294 13.01 8.26 -3.29
C ILE A 294 14.24 7.34 -3.47
N ARG A 295 15.46 7.89 -3.36
CA ARG A 295 16.71 7.12 -3.48
C ARG A 295 16.90 6.15 -2.32
N GLU A 296 16.63 6.60 -1.09
CA GLU A 296 16.71 5.76 0.10
C GLU A 296 15.72 4.61 0.03
N VAL A 297 14.47 4.89 -0.36
CA VAL A 297 13.46 3.84 -0.56
C VAL A 297 13.95 2.84 -1.58
N LYS A 298 14.46 3.32 -2.72
CA LYS A 298 14.93 2.46 -3.80
C LYS A 298 16.03 1.53 -3.31
N ALA A 299 17.06 2.07 -2.65
CA ALA A 299 18.18 1.28 -2.14
C ALA A 299 17.74 0.20 -1.15
N LYS A 300 16.88 0.57 -0.18
CA LYS A 300 16.34 -0.36 0.81
C LYS A 300 15.42 -1.42 0.18
N MET A 301 14.58 -1.00 -0.76
CA MET A 301 13.61 -1.88 -1.41
C MET A 301 14.29 -2.88 -2.35
N GLU A 302 15.33 -2.48 -3.08
CA GLU A 302 16.11 -3.43 -3.89
C GLU A 302 16.80 -4.49 -3.02
N ARG A 303 17.34 -4.10 -1.85
CA ARG A 303 17.86 -5.07 -0.88
C ARG A 303 16.76 -6.04 -0.40
N LYS A 304 15.54 -5.54 -0.15
CA LYS A 304 14.39 -6.37 0.26
C LYS A 304 13.86 -7.27 -0.86
N LYS A 305 13.92 -6.83 -2.12
CA LYS A 305 13.59 -7.68 -3.29
C LYS A 305 14.63 -8.77 -3.52
N LEU A 306 15.89 -8.52 -3.15
CA LEU A 306 16.96 -9.52 -3.08
C LEU A 306 16.94 -10.30 -1.75
N SER A 307 15.74 -10.64 -1.27
CA SER A 307 15.48 -11.45 -0.08
C SER A 307 14.22 -12.27 -0.30
N LEU A 308 14.11 -13.44 0.33
CA LEU A 308 12.91 -14.27 0.28
C LEU A 308 11.88 -13.91 1.38
N GLU A 309 12.06 -12.81 2.10
CA GLU A 309 11.20 -12.41 3.24
C GLU A 309 9.70 -12.46 2.89
N ALA A 310 9.26 -11.72 1.86
CA ALA A 310 7.84 -11.73 1.44
C ALA A 310 7.37 -13.14 1.03
N GLN A 311 8.20 -13.88 0.29
CA GLN A 311 7.86 -15.21 -0.20
C GLN A 311 7.76 -16.26 0.92
N CYS A 312 8.45 -16.05 2.04
CA CYS A 312 8.46 -16.96 3.17
C CYS A 312 7.37 -16.66 4.22
N THR A 313 6.98 -15.39 4.41
CA THR A 313 6.04 -15.00 5.49
C THR A 313 4.69 -15.71 5.44
N PHE A 314 4.05 -15.78 4.27
CA PHE A 314 2.74 -16.44 4.13
C PHE A 314 2.80 -17.97 4.25
N PRO A 315 3.68 -18.70 3.53
CA PRO A 315 3.85 -20.14 3.72
C PRO A 315 4.25 -20.52 5.15
N PHE A 316 5.10 -19.71 5.80
CA PHE A 316 5.48 -19.90 7.19
C PHE A 316 4.27 -19.75 8.13
N SER A 317 3.49 -18.69 7.97
CA SER A 317 2.26 -18.49 8.75
C SER A 317 1.26 -19.63 8.56
N CYS A 318 1.10 -20.13 7.32
CA CYS A 318 0.29 -21.31 7.02
C CYS A 318 0.82 -22.59 7.68
N ARG A 319 2.15 -22.75 7.78
CA ARG A 319 2.77 -23.88 8.48
C ARG A 319 2.47 -23.81 9.97
N VAL A 320 2.69 -22.65 10.60
CA VAL A 320 2.40 -22.40 12.02
C VAL A 320 0.93 -22.67 12.32
N LEU A 321 0.02 -22.20 11.47
CA LEU A 321 -1.43 -22.47 11.60
C LEU A 321 -1.74 -23.96 11.60
N LYS A 322 -1.11 -24.74 10.70
CA LYS A 322 -1.35 -26.19 10.59
C LYS A 322 -0.73 -26.99 11.74
N THR A 323 0.41 -26.55 12.28
CA THR A 323 1.14 -27.30 13.32
C THR A 323 0.75 -26.91 14.74
N PHE A 324 0.54 -25.61 15.00
CA PHE A 324 0.30 -25.06 16.33
C PHE A 324 -1.11 -24.46 16.50
N GLY A 325 -1.92 -24.45 15.44
CA GLY A 325 -3.29 -23.96 15.47
C GLY A 325 -3.44 -22.45 15.32
N VAL A 326 -4.71 -22.01 15.26
CA VAL A 326 -5.07 -20.61 14.95
C VAL A 326 -4.58 -19.62 16.00
N LYS A 327 -4.61 -19.99 17.29
CA LYS A 327 -4.18 -19.10 18.38
C LYS A 327 -2.69 -18.75 18.27
N ALA A 328 -1.84 -19.73 17.97
CA ALA A 328 -0.40 -19.52 17.82
C ALA A 328 -0.08 -18.69 16.58
N ALA A 329 -0.73 -18.99 15.43
CA ALA A 329 -0.56 -18.20 14.21
C ALA A 329 -1.01 -16.74 14.41
N ALA A 330 -2.17 -16.52 15.04
CA ALA A 330 -2.66 -15.18 15.35
C ALA A 330 -1.70 -14.43 16.29
N ALA A 331 -1.22 -15.06 17.36
CA ALA A 331 -0.27 -14.46 18.29
C ALA A 331 1.05 -14.06 17.61
N LEU A 332 1.59 -14.92 16.74
CA LEU A 332 2.78 -14.64 15.94
C LEU A 332 2.58 -13.39 15.07
N THR A 333 1.55 -13.39 14.22
CA THR A 333 1.29 -12.29 13.29
C THR A 333 0.98 -10.99 14.04
N HIS A 334 0.14 -11.06 15.07
CA HIS A 334 -0.21 -9.91 15.90
C HIS A 334 1.03 -9.29 16.56
N THR A 335 1.90 -10.11 17.15
CA THR A 335 3.12 -9.63 17.83
C THR A 335 4.06 -8.90 16.87
N VAL A 336 4.31 -9.49 15.69
CA VAL A 336 5.17 -8.86 14.68
C VAL A 336 4.60 -7.52 14.23
N PHE A 337 3.30 -7.47 13.94
CA PHE A 337 2.63 -6.25 13.48
C PHE A 337 2.60 -5.17 14.57
N ALA A 338 2.22 -5.52 15.81
CA ALA A 338 2.20 -4.61 16.94
C ALA A 338 3.58 -4.02 17.28
N ASN A 339 4.67 -4.72 16.93
CA ASN A 339 6.04 -4.24 17.13
C ASN A 339 6.52 -3.28 16.01
N THR A 340 5.73 -3.05 14.96
CA THR A 340 5.97 -2.10 13.86
C THR A 340 4.95 -0.95 13.86
N THR A 341 5.21 0.14 13.13
CA THR A 341 4.44 1.39 13.29
C THR A 341 3.37 1.60 12.23
N VAL A 342 3.69 1.31 10.96
CA VAL A 342 2.80 1.59 9.81
C VAL A 342 2.53 0.30 9.03
N ALA A 343 1.34 0.18 8.45
CA ALA A 343 1.07 -0.78 7.39
C ALA A 343 0.95 -0.05 6.06
N PHE A 344 1.54 -0.60 4.99
CA PHE A 344 1.54 -0.01 3.66
C PHE A 344 1.23 -1.07 2.60
N SER A 345 0.32 -0.76 1.69
CA SER A 345 0.00 -1.62 0.55
C SER A 345 -0.35 -0.78 -0.68
N ASN A 346 0.10 -1.23 -1.84
CA ASN A 346 -0.26 -0.60 -3.13
C ASN A 346 -0.73 -1.67 -4.11
N VAL A 347 -1.92 -1.49 -4.67
CA VAL A 347 -2.52 -2.39 -5.65
C VAL A 347 -2.73 -1.63 -6.95
N CYS A 348 -2.21 -2.19 -8.04
CA CYS A 348 -2.52 -1.70 -9.37
C CYS A 348 -4.00 -1.99 -9.64
N GLY A 349 -4.81 -0.99 -9.95
CA GLY A 349 -6.17 -1.18 -10.44
C GLY A 349 -6.28 -1.08 -11.97
N PRO A 350 -7.51 -0.95 -12.49
CA PRO A 350 -7.79 -0.85 -13.92
C PRO A 350 -7.09 0.35 -14.57
N LEU A 351 -6.56 0.14 -15.78
CA LEU A 351 -5.87 1.18 -16.56
C LEU A 351 -6.84 2.12 -17.27
N GLU A 352 -8.08 1.67 -17.47
CA GLU A 352 -9.12 2.33 -18.25
C GLU A 352 -10.27 2.70 -17.31
N GLU A 353 -11.08 3.67 -17.72
CA GLU A 353 -12.34 3.96 -17.03
C GLU A 353 -13.28 2.76 -17.14
N ILE A 354 -13.86 2.38 -16.01
CA ILE A 354 -14.78 1.25 -15.92
C ILE A 354 -16.16 1.72 -15.49
N SER A 355 -17.17 0.97 -15.90
CA SER A 355 -18.55 1.11 -15.46
C SER A 355 -19.03 -0.16 -14.77
N PHE A 356 -19.92 0.01 -13.79
CA PHE A 356 -20.62 -1.05 -13.09
C PHE A 356 -22.12 -0.92 -13.38
N PHE A 357 -22.68 -1.86 -14.13
CA PHE A 357 -24.08 -1.82 -14.61
C PHE A 357 -24.46 -0.49 -15.30
N GLY A 358 -23.57 0.05 -16.13
CA GLY A 358 -23.79 1.31 -16.86
C GLY A 358 -23.50 2.58 -16.06
N HIS A 359 -23.17 2.47 -14.76
CA HIS A 359 -22.73 3.60 -13.95
C HIS A 359 -21.20 3.71 -13.97
N SER A 360 -20.65 4.83 -14.43
CA SER A 360 -19.21 5.07 -14.45
C SER A 360 -18.65 5.13 -13.02
N ILE A 361 -17.52 4.45 -12.78
CA ILE A 361 -16.82 4.50 -11.50
C ILE A 361 -15.90 5.72 -11.48
N ALA A 362 -16.09 6.61 -10.50
CA ALA A 362 -15.30 7.85 -10.41
C ALA A 362 -13.90 7.62 -9.79
N PHE A 363 -13.83 6.78 -8.76
CA PHE A 363 -12.61 6.44 -8.04
C PHE A 363 -12.72 5.09 -7.31
N LEU A 364 -11.57 4.56 -6.87
CA LEU A 364 -11.48 3.39 -5.98
C LEU A 364 -10.67 3.77 -4.73
N ALA A 365 -11.18 3.44 -3.54
CA ALA A 365 -10.55 3.78 -2.26
C ALA A 365 -10.54 2.58 -1.28
N PRO A 366 -9.71 1.56 -1.51
CA PRO A 366 -9.68 0.38 -0.68
C PRO A 366 -8.98 0.67 0.65
N SER A 367 -9.49 0.11 1.73
CA SER A 367 -8.77 0.09 3.01
C SER A 367 -9.15 -1.11 3.87
N GLY A 368 -8.58 -1.20 5.07
CA GLY A 368 -8.80 -2.31 6.01
C GLY A 368 -8.72 -1.86 7.46
N TYR A 369 -9.22 -2.71 8.36
CA TYR A 369 -9.20 -2.51 9.81
C TYR A 369 -8.88 -3.84 10.53
N GLY A 370 -8.60 -3.77 11.83
CA GLY A 370 -8.23 -4.94 12.65
C GLY A 370 -6.75 -5.32 12.63
N LEU A 371 -5.90 -4.53 11.94
CA LEU A 371 -4.44 -4.63 12.07
C LEU A 371 -3.97 -3.83 13.30
N PRO A 372 -2.97 -4.30 14.07
CA PRO A 372 -2.43 -3.58 15.22
C PRO A 372 -1.46 -2.48 14.79
N HIS A 373 -1.91 -1.61 13.89
CA HIS A 373 -1.23 -0.43 13.38
C HIS A 373 -2.14 0.78 13.59
N ALA A 374 -1.59 1.88 14.11
CA ALA A 374 -2.33 3.12 14.23
C ALA A 374 -2.50 3.84 12.89
N ILE A 375 -1.63 3.57 11.91
CA ILE A 375 -1.71 4.13 10.56
C ILE A 375 -1.59 2.99 9.56
N ILE A 376 -2.61 2.86 8.71
CA ILE A 376 -2.64 1.94 7.58
C ILE A 376 -2.81 2.79 6.33
N ILE A 377 -1.88 2.65 5.38
CA ILE A 377 -1.83 3.40 4.14
C ILE A 377 -2.06 2.44 2.99
N HIS A 378 -3.14 2.64 2.26
CA HIS A 378 -3.45 1.92 1.05
C HIS A 378 -3.35 2.85 -0.15
N CYS A 379 -2.78 2.36 -1.23
CA CYS A 379 -2.74 3.06 -2.50
C CYS A 379 -3.39 2.18 -3.57
N GLN A 380 -4.23 2.78 -4.40
CA GLN A 380 -4.79 2.09 -5.56
C GLN A 380 -4.82 3.01 -6.77
N SER A 381 -4.24 2.54 -7.87
CA SER A 381 -4.32 3.25 -9.15
C SER A 381 -5.62 2.93 -9.86
N TYR A 382 -6.23 3.92 -10.50
CA TYR A 382 -7.43 3.76 -11.33
C TYR A 382 -7.48 4.87 -12.37
N ALA A 383 -7.56 4.53 -13.66
CA ALA A 383 -7.74 5.49 -14.77
C ALA A 383 -6.90 6.78 -14.62
N ASP A 384 -5.57 6.65 -14.66
CA ASP A 384 -4.58 7.74 -14.48
C ASP A 384 -4.66 8.54 -13.17
N LYS A 385 -5.43 8.06 -12.20
CA LYS A 385 -5.46 8.55 -10.83
C LYS A 385 -4.79 7.55 -9.88
N MET A 386 -4.29 8.06 -8.77
CA MET A 386 -3.85 7.27 -7.62
C MET A 386 -4.63 7.74 -6.40
N THR A 387 -5.40 6.86 -5.78
CA THR A 387 -6.07 7.15 -4.52
C THR A 387 -5.18 6.68 -3.37
N ILE A 388 -4.80 7.60 -2.49
CA ILE A 388 -4.15 7.33 -1.21
C ILE A 388 -5.22 7.30 -0.14
N VAL A 389 -5.38 6.18 0.56
CA VAL A 389 -6.39 5.97 1.60
C VAL A 389 -5.70 5.72 2.92
N LEU A 390 -6.10 6.48 3.94
CA LEU A 390 -5.68 6.29 5.31
C LEU A 390 -6.76 5.58 6.10
N ALA A 391 -6.37 4.60 6.92
CA ALA A 391 -7.14 4.18 8.08
C ALA A 391 -6.31 4.44 9.33
N VAL A 392 -6.80 5.31 10.21
CA VAL A 392 -6.05 5.78 11.37
C VAL A 392 -6.78 5.57 12.68
N ASP A 393 -6.01 5.36 13.74
CA ASP A 393 -6.49 5.53 15.12
C ASP A 393 -6.67 7.02 15.41
N PRO A 394 -7.89 7.50 15.71
CA PRO A 394 -8.16 8.92 15.95
C PRO A 394 -7.45 9.48 17.19
N ASN A 395 -7.01 8.64 18.13
CA ASN A 395 -6.23 9.10 19.27
C ASN A 395 -4.77 9.42 18.90
N VAL A 396 -4.28 8.82 17.81
CA VAL A 396 -2.90 8.94 17.33
C VAL A 396 -2.81 9.97 16.20
N VAL A 397 -3.76 9.92 15.25
CA VAL A 397 -3.91 10.88 14.15
C VAL A 397 -5.32 11.47 14.24
N PRO A 398 -5.52 12.56 15.02
CA PRO A 398 -6.84 13.17 15.22
C PRO A 398 -7.46 13.70 13.93
N ASP A 399 -6.62 14.24 13.06
CA ASP A 399 -7.00 14.78 11.76
C ASP A 399 -6.24 14.02 10.64
N PRO A 400 -6.87 13.01 10.01
CA PRO A 400 -6.26 12.28 8.90
C PRO A 400 -6.07 13.12 7.65
N HIS A 401 -6.88 14.16 7.42
CA HIS A 401 -6.76 15.04 6.25
C HIS A 401 -5.46 15.81 6.27
N ARG A 402 -5.02 16.26 7.44
CA ARG A 402 -3.72 16.93 7.60
C ARG A 402 -2.53 16.04 7.22
N LEU A 403 -2.60 14.73 7.51
CA LEU A 403 -1.57 13.79 7.08
C LEU A 403 -1.65 13.53 5.56
N LEU A 404 -2.85 13.48 4.98
CA LEU A 404 -3.02 13.41 3.53
C LEU A 404 -2.44 14.64 2.82
N ASP A 405 -2.66 15.84 3.37
CA ASP A 405 -2.10 17.08 2.84
C ASP A 405 -0.56 17.04 2.87
N ASP A 406 0.06 16.54 3.94
CA ASP A 406 1.52 16.36 4.01
C ASP A 406 2.06 15.37 2.98
N LEU A 407 1.32 14.29 2.71
CA LEU A 407 1.67 13.29 1.70
C LEU A 407 1.58 13.88 0.28
N GLU A 408 0.51 14.62 -0.01
CA GLU A 408 0.29 15.29 -1.30
C GLU A 408 1.33 16.39 -1.55
N GLU A 409 1.56 17.27 -0.57
CA GLU A 409 2.57 18.33 -0.65
C GLU A 409 3.97 17.74 -0.86
N SER A 410 4.30 16.65 -0.16
CA SER A 410 5.59 15.97 -0.33
C SER A 410 5.76 15.39 -1.74
N LEU A 411 4.69 14.79 -2.29
CA LEU A 411 4.71 14.30 -3.67
C LEU A 411 4.93 15.45 -4.66
N GLN A 412 4.30 16.60 -4.44
CA GLN A 412 4.45 17.78 -5.29
C GLN A 412 5.88 18.35 -5.22
N LEU A 413 6.48 18.46 -4.03
CA LEU A 413 7.88 18.88 -3.87
C LEU A 413 8.86 17.92 -4.55
N ILE A 414 8.61 16.61 -4.46
CA ILE A 414 9.39 15.59 -5.16
C ILE A 414 9.26 15.75 -6.69
N LYS A 415 8.05 16.01 -7.19
CA LYS A 415 7.80 16.28 -8.62
C LYS A 415 8.58 17.50 -9.10
N ASP A 416 8.48 18.61 -8.38
CA ASP A 416 9.13 19.86 -8.75
C ASP A 416 10.66 19.71 -8.74
N ALA A 417 11.21 18.97 -7.77
CA ALA A 417 12.63 18.64 -7.73
C ALA A 417 13.07 17.75 -8.91
N ALA A 418 12.26 16.76 -9.28
CA ALA A 418 12.51 15.88 -10.42
C ALA A 418 12.53 16.67 -11.75
N LEU A 419 11.57 17.59 -11.92
CA LEU A 419 11.49 18.46 -13.10
C LEU A 419 12.69 19.41 -13.20
N LYS A 420 13.04 20.11 -12.11
CA LYS A 420 14.18 21.04 -12.09
C LYS A 420 15.49 20.36 -12.46
N LYS A 421 15.77 19.17 -11.89
CA LYS A 421 16.99 18.41 -12.20
C LYS A 421 16.98 17.81 -13.60
N GLY A 422 15.81 17.47 -14.15
CA GLY A 422 15.67 17.06 -15.55
C GLY A 422 16.01 18.20 -16.52
N SER A 423 15.47 19.40 -16.26
CA SER A 423 15.67 20.58 -17.13
C SER A 423 17.09 21.15 -17.06
N SER A 424 17.71 21.21 -15.87
CA SER A 424 19.07 21.74 -15.72
C SER A 424 20.11 20.90 -16.47
N LYS A 425 19.86 19.59 -16.61
CA LYS A 425 20.77 18.65 -17.27
C LYS A 425 20.62 18.66 -18.81
N LEU A 426 19.42 18.96 -19.32
CA LEU A 426 19.16 19.18 -20.74
C LEU A 426 19.75 20.50 -21.27
N LEU A 427 19.93 21.50 -20.40
CA LEU A 427 20.55 22.78 -20.75
C LEU A 427 22.08 22.68 -20.81
N SER A 428 22.71 21.93 -19.91
CA SER A 428 24.17 21.69 -19.97
C SER A 428 24.60 20.90 -21.22
N GLU A 429 23.74 20.03 -21.76
CA GLU A 429 24.01 19.25 -22.98
C GLU A 429 23.78 20.03 -24.29
N LYS A 430 23.23 21.25 -24.24
CA LYS A 430 23.12 22.13 -25.42
C LYS A 430 24.30 23.09 -25.56
N GLU A 431 25.16 23.17 -24.55
CA GLU A 431 26.34 24.03 -24.51
C GLU A 431 27.66 23.27 -24.79
N ASP A 432 27.59 21.94 -24.86
CA ASP A 432 28.65 21.04 -25.36
C ASP A 432 28.32 20.55 -26.79
#